data_AF-A0A9X5YY84-F1
#
_entry.id   AF-A0A9X5YY84-F1
#
_cell.length_a   1.000
_cell.length_b   1.000
_cell.length_c   1.000
_cell.angle_alpha   90.00
_cell.angle_beta   90.00
_cell.angle_gamma   90.00
#
_symmetry.space_group_name_H-M   'P 1'
#
loop_
_entity.id
_entity.type
_entity.pdbx_description
1 polymer ?
#
loop_
_entity_poly.entity_id
_entity_poly.type
_entity_poly.pdbx_seq_one_letter_code
_entity_poly.pdbx_strand_id
1 'polypeptide(L)'
;MLAYVPDYQTMQLAIRYARGGALAVIEGFTTPLCGWAIEVGALDLLENLVTPDLRSAHLRSALDRIHFYGNNGWTNGFGKDATVRLLHDIVEQNELDQDLILGFMLAHGHHHKSIEHLARIIEKAREFNPNRQRANSRRW
;
A
#
# COMPACT_ATOMS: atom_id res chain seq x y z
N MET A 1 9.16 -21.54 17.85
CA MET A 1 8.77 -20.63 16.76
C MET A 1 8.63 -19.24 17.37
N LEU A 2 9.45 -18.28 16.95
CA LEU A 2 9.36 -16.90 17.43
C LEU A 2 8.46 -16.15 16.45
N ALA A 3 7.22 -15.86 16.86
CA ALA A 3 6.30 -15.08 16.05
C ALA A 3 6.59 -13.60 16.29
N TYR A 4 7.18 -12.95 15.28
CA TYR A 4 7.41 -11.51 15.29
C TYR A 4 6.28 -10.84 14.51
N VAL A 5 5.61 -9.85 15.11
CA VAL A 5 4.64 -9.00 14.43
C VAL A 5 5.43 -7.77 13.95
N PRO A 6 5.79 -7.69 12.66
CA PRO A 6 6.60 -6.59 12.17
C PRO A 6 5.77 -5.32 12.04
N ASP A 7 6.40 -4.18 12.30
CA ASP A 7 5.99 -2.90 11.72
C ASP A 7 6.77 -2.66 10.40
N TYR A 8 6.46 -1.57 9.68
CA TYR A 8 7.18 -1.25 8.45
C TYR A 8 8.70 -1.08 8.67
N GLN A 9 9.12 -0.49 9.78
CA GLN A 9 10.54 -0.24 10.06
C GLN A 9 11.33 -1.55 10.18
N THR A 10 10.77 -2.49 10.93
CA THR A 10 11.39 -3.78 11.23
C THR A 10 11.29 -4.74 10.06
N MET A 11 10.21 -4.68 9.28
CA MET A 11 10.12 -5.37 8.00
C MET A 11 11.19 -4.89 7.00
N GLN A 12 11.42 -3.57 6.88
CA GLN A 12 12.52 -3.06 6.05
C GLN A 12 13.89 -3.56 6.51
N LEU A 13 14.10 -3.65 7.81
CA LEU A 13 15.34 -4.19 8.37
C LEU A 13 15.49 -5.68 8.04
N ALA A 14 14.41 -6.47 8.19
CA ALA A 14 14.38 -7.88 7.88
C ALA A 14 14.65 -8.17 6.38
N ILE A 15 14.01 -7.42 5.47
CA ILE A 15 14.26 -7.50 4.02
C ILE A 15 15.75 -7.25 3.72
N ARG A 16 16.34 -6.22 4.33
CA ARG A 16 17.77 -5.90 4.15
C ARG A 16 18.72 -6.96 4.72
N TYR A 17 18.32 -7.68 5.77
CA TYR A 17 19.13 -8.74 6.37
C TYR A 17 19.00 -10.08 5.63
N ALA A 18 17.84 -10.37 5.03
CA ALA A 18 17.63 -11.60 4.30
C ALA A 18 18.67 -11.78 3.18
N ARG A 19 19.11 -10.71 2.50
CA ARG A 19 20.23 -10.68 1.53
C ARG A 19 20.30 -11.89 0.58
N GLY A 20 19.16 -12.30 0.02
CA GLY A 20 19.05 -13.45 -0.89
C GLY A 20 18.70 -14.79 -0.23
N GLY A 21 18.57 -14.81 1.10
CA GLY A 21 17.94 -15.89 1.86
C GLY A 21 16.41 -15.76 1.92
N ALA A 22 15.77 -16.72 2.59
CA ALA A 22 14.33 -16.73 2.78
C ALA A 22 13.92 -15.82 3.96
N LEU A 23 12.81 -15.11 3.79
CA LEU A 23 12.14 -14.35 4.85
C LEU A 23 10.75 -14.96 5.06
N ALA A 24 10.47 -15.41 6.28
CA ALA A 24 9.15 -15.87 6.70
C ALA A 24 8.55 -14.86 7.68
N VAL A 25 7.30 -14.47 7.45
CA VAL A 25 6.62 -13.43 8.23
C VAL A 25 5.24 -13.92 8.61
N ILE A 26 4.78 -13.55 9.81
CA ILE A 26 3.41 -13.75 10.25
C ILE A 26 2.74 -12.39 10.21
N GLU A 27 1.72 -12.24 9.39
CA GLU A 27 0.93 -11.03 9.32
C GLU A 27 0.11 -10.85 10.61
N GLY A 28 0.19 -9.66 11.19
CA GLY A 28 -0.64 -9.25 12.32
C GLY A 28 -1.57 -8.12 11.91
N PHE A 29 -2.66 -7.94 12.68
CA PHE A 29 -3.68 -6.92 12.40
C PHE A 29 -3.14 -5.48 12.29
N THR A 30 -2.00 -5.18 12.90
CA THR A 30 -1.44 -3.81 12.99
C THR A 30 -0.57 -3.43 11.80
N THR A 31 -0.06 -4.39 11.03
CA THR A 31 0.75 -4.11 9.84
C THR A 31 0.44 -5.16 8.79
N PRO A 32 -0.65 -4.93 8.05
CA PRO A 32 -1.00 -5.77 6.93
C PRO A 32 0.11 -5.78 5.88
N LEU A 33 0.41 -6.96 5.36
CA LEU A 33 1.49 -7.24 4.40
C LEU A 33 0.95 -7.84 3.10
N CYS A 34 -0.36 -7.91 2.91
CA CYS A 34 -0.98 -8.44 1.69
C CYS A 34 -0.41 -7.83 0.40
N GLY A 35 -0.23 -6.51 0.35
CA GLY A 35 0.38 -5.83 -0.79
C GLY A 35 1.84 -6.20 -1.03
N TRP A 36 2.60 -6.42 0.05
CA TRP A 36 3.99 -6.88 -0.05
C TRP A 36 4.04 -8.33 -0.55
N ALA A 37 3.19 -9.19 0.02
CA ALA A 37 3.11 -10.61 -0.31
C ALA A 37 2.75 -10.83 -1.77
N ILE A 38 1.77 -10.08 -2.30
CA ILE A 38 1.42 -10.09 -3.73
C ILE A 38 2.64 -9.68 -4.57
N GLU A 39 3.28 -8.57 -4.22
CA GLU A 39 4.34 -7.98 -5.06
C GLU A 39 5.61 -8.83 -5.13
N VAL A 40 5.97 -9.50 -4.04
CA VAL A 40 7.16 -10.39 -4.02
C VAL A 40 6.83 -11.83 -4.40
N GLY A 41 5.56 -12.15 -4.69
CA GLY A 41 5.12 -13.52 -4.92
C GLY A 41 5.36 -14.44 -3.72
N ALA A 42 5.05 -13.94 -2.51
CA ALA A 42 5.26 -14.69 -1.28
C ALA A 42 4.46 -16.00 -1.29
N LEU A 43 5.06 -17.06 -0.75
CA LEU A 43 4.41 -18.35 -0.56
C LEU A 43 3.58 -18.31 0.73
N ASP A 44 2.27 -18.53 0.62
CA ASP A 44 1.42 -18.84 1.77
C ASP A 44 1.78 -20.24 2.28
N LEU A 45 2.31 -20.33 3.50
CA LEU A 45 2.73 -21.59 4.10
C LEU A 45 1.57 -22.45 4.64
N LEU A 46 0.37 -21.89 4.80
CA LEU A 46 -0.81 -22.63 5.20
C LEU A 46 -1.43 -23.36 4.01
N GLU A 47 -1.48 -22.68 2.86
CA GLU A 47 -2.07 -23.23 1.64
C GLU A 47 -1.04 -23.87 0.70
N ASN A 48 0.25 -23.61 0.92
CA ASN A 48 1.35 -23.98 0.05
C ASN A 48 1.17 -23.46 -1.39
N LEU A 49 0.68 -22.23 -1.50
CA LEU A 49 0.38 -21.54 -2.76
C LEU A 49 1.07 -20.17 -2.81
N VAL A 50 1.50 -19.76 -4.00
CA VAL A 50 2.00 -18.39 -4.21
C VAL A 50 0.81 -17.43 -4.09
N THR A 51 1.02 -16.34 -3.36
CA THR A 51 0.00 -15.29 -3.16
C THR A 51 -0.49 -14.78 -4.52
N PRO A 52 -1.78 -14.93 -4.84
CA PRO A 52 -2.29 -14.55 -6.16
C PRO A 52 -2.36 -13.03 -6.30
N ASP A 53 -1.97 -12.53 -7.48
CA ASP A 53 -2.18 -11.13 -7.84
C ASP A 53 -3.57 -10.95 -8.46
N LEU A 54 -4.52 -10.49 -7.65
CA LEU A 54 -5.90 -10.22 -8.07
C LEU A 54 -6.16 -8.74 -8.40
N ARG A 55 -5.11 -7.90 -8.42
CA ARG A 55 -5.23 -6.47 -8.71
C ARG A 55 -5.64 -6.27 -10.17
N SER A 56 -6.57 -5.34 -10.41
CA SER A 56 -6.91 -4.96 -11.78
C SER A 56 -5.71 -4.31 -12.49
N ALA A 57 -5.73 -4.31 -13.83
CA ALA A 57 -4.73 -3.59 -14.61
C ALA A 57 -4.70 -2.08 -14.30
N HIS A 58 -5.86 -1.51 -13.97
CA HIS A 58 -5.99 -0.12 -13.55
C HIS A 58 -5.25 0.13 -12.23
N LEU A 59 -5.56 -0.66 -11.19
CA LEU A 59 -4.92 -0.55 -9.89
C LEU A 59 -3.40 -0.75 -9.99
N ARG A 60 -2.94 -1.74 -10.74
CA ARG A 60 -1.50 -1.98 -10.98
C ARG A 60 -0.83 -0.76 -11.60
N SER A 61 -1.40 -0.21 -12.68
CA SER A 61 -0.86 0.99 -13.32
C SER A 61 -0.87 2.21 -12.39
N ALA A 62 -1.88 2.35 -11.53
CA ALA A 62 -1.95 3.43 -10.57
C ALA A 62 -0.86 3.28 -9.49
N LEU A 63 -0.66 2.07 -8.96
CA LEU A 63 0.39 1.76 -7.98
C LEU A 63 1.79 2.08 -8.52
N ASP A 64 2.10 1.68 -9.75
CA ASP A 64 3.38 1.97 -10.41
C ASP A 64 3.64 3.48 -10.50
N ARG A 65 2.60 4.26 -10.82
CA ARG A 65 2.69 5.72 -10.91
C ARG A 65 2.83 6.37 -9.53
N ILE A 66 2.10 5.88 -8.53
CA ILE A 66 2.25 6.36 -7.15
C ILE A 66 3.68 6.10 -6.66
N HIS A 67 4.22 4.91 -6.92
CA HIS A 67 5.62 4.56 -6.63
C HIS A 67 6.59 5.55 -7.29
N PHE A 68 6.43 5.80 -8.60
CA PHE A 68 7.26 6.73 -9.35
C PHE A 68 7.25 8.15 -8.76
N TYR A 69 6.07 8.65 -8.36
CA TYR A 69 5.92 9.97 -7.75
C TYR A 69 6.37 10.06 -6.29
N GLY A 70 6.69 8.92 -5.66
CA GLY A 70 7.05 8.83 -4.24
C GLY A 70 8.51 9.08 -3.90
N ASN A 71 9.35 9.52 -4.85
CA ASN A 71 10.79 9.68 -4.65
C ASN A 71 11.19 10.61 -3.48
N ASN A 72 10.30 11.53 -3.09
CA ASN A 72 10.48 12.46 -1.97
C ASN A 72 9.59 12.13 -0.75
N GLY A 73 9.04 10.92 -0.69
CA GLY A 73 8.11 10.48 0.35
C GLY A 73 6.79 11.26 0.37
N TRP A 74 6.37 11.79 -0.79
CA TRP A 74 5.14 12.56 -0.97
C TRP A 74 5.01 13.79 -0.05
N THR A 75 6.13 14.33 0.42
CA THR A 75 6.17 15.43 1.40
C THR A 75 5.46 16.68 0.89
N ASN A 76 5.76 17.10 -0.34
CA ASN A 76 5.16 18.26 -1.01
C ASN A 76 5.34 18.20 -2.54
N GLY A 77 4.71 19.16 -3.23
CA GLY A 77 4.88 19.42 -4.65
C GLY A 77 4.16 18.43 -5.57
N PHE A 78 4.59 18.42 -6.83
CA PHE A 78 3.94 17.71 -7.93
C PHE A 78 3.72 16.22 -7.66
N GLY A 79 4.69 15.52 -7.06
CA GLY A 79 4.57 14.09 -6.78
C GLY A 79 3.44 13.77 -5.80
N LYS A 80 3.26 14.61 -4.78
CA LYS A 80 2.13 14.51 -3.85
C LYS A 80 0.81 14.80 -4.56
N ASP A 81 0.74 15.88 -5.33
CA ASP A 81 -0.50 16.28 -6.02
C ASP A 81 -0.95 15.24 -7.05
N ALA A 82 0.00 14.66 -7.79
CA ALA A 82 -0.27 13.58 -8.73
C ALA A 82 -0.76 12.31 -8.01
N THR A 83 -0.14 11.97 -6.87
CA THR A 83 -0.55 10.83 -6.05
C THR A 83 -1.96 11.02 -5.49
N VAL A 84 -2.32 12.22 -5.02
CA VAL A 84 -3.67 12.53 -4.56
C VAL A 84 -4.70 12.32 -5.68
N ARG A 85 -4.40 12.76 -6.92
CA ARG A 85 -5.29 12.54 -8.07
C ARG A 85 -5.47 11.04 -8.40
N LEU A 86 -4.39 10.26 -8.35
CA LEU A 86 -4.46 8.81 -8.56
C LEU A 86 -5.27 8.11 -7.47
N LEU A 87 -5.13 8.54 -6.21
CA LEU A 87 -5.92 8.01 -5.11
C LEU A 87 -7.42 8.35 -5.25
N HIS A 88 -7.77 9.52 -5.79
CA HIS A 88 -9.16 9.84 -6.11
C HIS A 88 -9.73 8.95 -7.20
N ASP A 89 -8.96 8.69 -8.26
CA ASP A 89 -9.35 7.77 -9.35
C ASP A 89 -9.58 6.34 -8.80
N ILE A 90 -8.65 5.83 -7.98
CA ILE A 90 -8.80 4.54 -7.29
C ILE A 90 -10.06 4.51 -6.40
N VAL A 91 -10.37 5.60 -5.70
CA VAL A 91 -11.61 5.72 -4.91
C VAL A 91 -12.86 5.69 -5.80
N GLU A 92 -12.84 6.38 -6.94
CA GLU A 92 -13.95 6.41 -7.89
C GLU A 92 -14.21 5.04 -8.53
N GLN A 93 -13.17 4.23 -8.73
CA GLN A 93 -13.28 2.84 -9.22
C GLN A 93 -13.63 1.83 -8.11
N ASN A 94 -13.77 2.25 -6.84
CA ASN A 94 -14.00 1.38 -5.69
C ASN A 94 -12.90 0.33 -5.49
N GLU A 95 -11.64 0.71 -5.77
CA GLU A 95 -10.46 -0.16 -5.65
C GLU A 95 -9.53 0.26 -4.49
N LEU A 96 -9.98 1.18 -3.62
CA LEU A 96 -9.14 1.68 -2.54
C LEU A 96 -8.97 0.63 -1.43
N ASP A 97 -7.81 -0.03 -1.45
CA ASP A 97 -7.32 -0.86 -0.37
C ASP A 97 -5.99 -0.27 0.17
N GLN A 98 -6.05 0.29 1.37
CA GLN A 98 -4.90 0.95 2.00
C GLN A 98 -3.76 -0.04 2.29
N ASP A 99 -4.10 -1.23 2.77
CA ASP A 99 -3.13 -2.23 3.22
C ASP A 99 -2.33 -2.77 2.04
N LEU A 100 -3.04 -3.01 0.93
CA LEU A 100 -2.45 -3.36 -0.34
C LEU A 100 -1.52 -2.26 -0.89
N ILE A 101 -1.97 -1.00 -0.89
CA ILE A 101 -1.16 0.12 -1.40
C ILE A 101 0.12 0.29 -0.58
N LEU A 102 0.03 0.26 0.76
CA LEU A 102 1.18 0.47 1.63
C LEU A 102 2.17 -0.72 1.56
N GLY A 103 1.65 -1.95 1.51
CA GLY A 103 2.46 -3.15 1.31
C GLY A 103 3.21 -3.15 -0.03
N PHE A 104 2.57 -2.67 -1.10
CA PHE A 104 3.24 -2.48 -2.40
C PHE A 104 4.42 -1.49 -2.28
N MET A 105 4.22 -0.34 -1.63
CA MET A 105 5.31 0.63 -1.45
C MET A 105 6.47 0.06 -0.62
N LEU A 106 6.16 -0.78 0.38
CA LEU A 106 7.15 -1.51 1.16
C LEU A 106 7.98 -2.46 0.29
N ALA A 107 7.33 -3.24 -0.58
CA ALA A 107 8.02 -4.15 -1.52
C ALA A 107 8.95 -3.38 -2.48
N HIS A 108 8.55 -2.19 -2.90
CA HIS A 108 9.36 -1.29 -3.72
C HIS A 108 10.40 -0.46 -2.93
N GLY A 109 10.59 -0.73 -1.64
CA GLY A 109 11.70 -0.18 -0.86
C GLY A 109 11.48 1.24 -0.32
N HIS A 110 10.25 1.76 -0.32
CA HIS A 110 9.96 3.07 0.29
C HIS A 110 10.22 3.07 1.78
N HIS A 111 10.89 4.11 2.30
CA HIS A 111 11.18 4.26 3.73
C HIS A 111 9.90 4.24 4.60
N HIS A 112 9.93 3.60 5.78
CA HIS A 112 8.74 3.46 6.64
C HIS A 112 8.05 4.82 6.93
N LYS A 113 8.81 5.89 7.21
CA LYS A 113 8.25 7.25 7.38
C LYS A 113 7.50 7.78 6.14
N SER A 114 7.94 7.42 4.94
CA SER A 114 7.25 7.76 3.69
C SER A 114 5.95 6.98 3.55
N ILE A 115 5.94 5.70 3.94
CA ILE A 115 4.75 4.85 3.97
C ILE A 115 3.73 5.38 5.00
N GLU A 116 4.17 5.73 6.21
CA GLU A 116 3.33 6.38 7.23
C GLU A 116 2.78 7.74 6.75
N HIS A 117 3.53 8.44 5.90
CA HIS A 117 3.03 9.67 5.29
C HIS A 117 1.99 9.38 4.21
N LEU A 118 2.21 8.39 3.35
CA LEU A 118 1.25 7.96 2.34
C LEU A 118 -0.06 7.47 2.97
N ALA A 119 0.01 6.74 4.10
CA ALA A 119 -1.17 6.32 4.85
C ALA A 119 -2.08 7.51 5.21
N ARG A 120 -1.49 8.61 5.72
CA ARG A 120 -2.22 9.85 6.02
C ARG A 120 -2.79 10.54 4.78
N ILE A 121 -2.18 10.36 3.61
CA ILE A 121 -2.72 10.89 2.34
C ILE A 121 -3.92 10.04 1.90
N ILE A 122 -3.83 8.72 2.01
CA ILE A 122 -4.91 7.78 1.69
C ILE A 122 -6.15 8.03 2.56
N GLU A 123 -5.96 8.24 3.87
CA GLU A 123 -7.06 8.58 4.78
C GLU A 123 -7.81 9.84 4.32
N LYS A 124 -7.09 10.90 3.95
CA LYS A 124 -7.69 12.14 3.43
C LYS A 124 -8.40 11.93 2.09
N ALA A 125 -7.82 11.12 1.20
CA ALA A 125 -8.43 10.79 -0.09
C ALA A 125 -9.76 10.04 0.09
N ARG A 126 -9.84 9.15 1.09
CA ARG A 126 -11.05 8.42 1.47
C ARG A 126 -12.16 9.35 1.96
N GLU A 127 -11.80 10.36 2.76
CA GLU A 127 -12.75 11.37 3.25
C GLU A 127 -13.31 12.26 2.13
N PHE A 128 -12.53 12.50 1.07
CA PHE A 128 -12.93 13.33 -0.07
C PHE A 128 -14.02 12.73 -0.96
N ASN A 129 -14.46 11.48 -0.74
CA ASN A 129 -15.37 10.75 -1.63
C ASN A 129 -16.50 11.63 -2.23
N PRO A 130 -16.43 11.97 -3.54
CA PRO A 130 -17.35 12.91 -4.18
C PRO A 130 -18.79 12.40 -4.25
N ASN A 131 -19.00 11.08 -4.20
CA ASN A 131 -20.34 10.48 -4.13
C ASN A 131 -21.01 10.75 -2.77
N ARG A 132 -20.23 10.88 -1.69
CA ARG A 132 -20.72 11.25 -0.35
C ARG A 132 -21.15 12.72 -0.29
N GLN A 133 -20.44 13.60 -0.99
CA GLN A 133 -20.79 15.03 -1.08
C GLN A 133 -22.02 15.26 -1.97
N ARG A 134 -22.14 14.56 -3.11
CA ARG A 134 -23.33 14.62 -4.00
C ARG A 134 -24.60 14.10 -3.33
N ALA A 135 -24.49 13.10 -2.46
CA ALA A 135 -25.62 12.61 -1.67
C ALA A 135 -26.08 13.64 -0.61
N ASN A 136 -25.15 14.40 -0.02
CA ASN A 136 -25.46 15.47 0.92
C ASN A 136 -25.96 16.76 0.26
N SER A 137 -25.55 17.07 -0.97
CA SER A 137 -26.00 18.28 -1.69
C SER A 137 -27.41 18.16 -2.28
N ARG A 138 -27.96 16.93 -2.40
CA ARG A 138 -29.33 16.66 -2.86
C ARG A 138 -30.37 16.63 -1.74
N ARG A 139 -29.98 16.98 -0.51
CA ARG A 139 -30.85 16.96 0.69
C ARG A 139 -31.41 18.34 1.07
N TRP A 140 -31.37 19.31 0.16
CA TRP A 140 -31.97 20.64 0.33
C TRP A 140 -32.81 20.98 -0.89
#